data_AF-A0A371QMN3-F1
#
_entry.id   AF-A0A371QMN3-F1
#
_cell.length_a   1.000
_cell.length_b   1.000
_cell.length_c   1.000
_cell.angle_alpha   90.00
_cell.angle_beta   90.00
_cell.angle_gamma   90.00
#
_symmetry.space_group_name_H-M   'P 1'
#
loop_
_entity.id
_entity.type
_entity.pdbx_description
1 polymer ?
#
loop_
_entity_poly.entity_id
_entity_poly.type
_entity_poly.pdbx_seq_one_letter_code
_entity_poly.pdbx_strand_id
1 'polypeptide(L)'
;MLLLDTHIWLWWLLGDGALNNKEREALDRAAESGELSISWVTVWETEMLERKGRIELKPGFQKWIEAAVQPRIATLLPVDTEVVSAQRKLPDSFHGDPADRLIAATSILSQYPLVTHDRRIRESGACKIAELS
;
A
#
# COMPACT_ATOMS: atom_id res chain seq x y z
N MET A 1 -9.07 -4.56 8.86
CA MET A 1 -8.27 -3.55 8.17
C MET A 1 -6.97 -4.17 7.68
N LEU A 2 -6.64 -3.93 6.41
CA LEU A 2 -5.44 -4.35 5.69
C LEU A 2 -4.76 -3.10 5.11
N LEU A 3 -3.44 -3.01 5.25
CA LEU A 3 -2.65 -1.96 4.59
C LEU A 3 -2.14 -2.52 3.26
N LEU A 4 -2.47 -1.88 2.14
CA LEU A 4 -1.96 -2.27 0.83
C LEU A 4 -0.63 -1.58 0.57
N ASP A 5 0.32 -2.35 0.06
CA ASP A 5 1.52 -1.81 -0.57
C ASP A 5 1.18 -1.10 -1.89
N THR A 6 2.05 -0.22 -2.36
CA THR A 6 1.79 0.62 -3.53
C THR A 6 1.54 -0.21 -4.78
N HIS A 7 2.37 -1.22 -5.05
CA HIS A 7 2.17 -2.06 -6.24
C HIS A 7 0.90 -2.90 -6.16
N ILE A 8 0.51 -3.39 -4.98
CA ILE A 8 -0.74 -4.16 -4.83
C ILE A 8 -1.94 -3.27 -5.14
N TRP A 9 -1.96 -2.05 -4.57
CA TRP A 9 -3.02 -1.09 -4.79
C TRP A 9 -3.13 -0.67 -6.26
N LEU A 10 -2.00 -0.36 -6.90
CA LEU A 10 -1.98 0.01 -8.32
C LEU A 10 -2.36 -1.17 -9.22
N TRP A 11 -1.87 -2.38 -8.98
CA TRP A 11 -2.21 -3.54 -9.80
C TRP A 11 -3.70 -3.91 -9.73
N TRP A 12 -4.28 -3.71 -8.55
CA TRP A 12 -5.71 -3.93 -8.36
C TRP A 12 -6.53 -2.90 -9.15
N LEU A 13 -6.29 -1.61 -8.93
CA LEU A 13 -7.10 -0.54 -9.52
C LEU A 13 -6.87 -0.32 -11.01
N LEU A 14 -5.66 -0.57 -11.51
CA LEU A 14 -5.35 -0.44 -12.94
C LEU A 14 -5.67 -1.70 -13.74
N GLY A 15 -5.98 -2.81 -13.08
CA GLY A 15 -6.23 -4.08 -13.76
C GLY A 15 -4.99 -4.71 -14.40
N ASP A 16 -3.80 -4.15 -14.16
CA ASP A 16 -2.51 -4.58 -14.72
C ASP A 16 -1.60 -5.14 -13.62
N GLY A 17 -0.57 -5.90 -13.95
CA GLY A 17 0.41 -6.42 -13.00
C GLY A 17 0.12 -7.80 -12.44
N ALA A 18 0.78 -8.15 -11.33
CA ALA A 18 1.01 -9.55 -10.92
C ALA A 18 -0.01 -10.09 -9.90
N LEU A 19 -1.26 -9.59 -9.91
CA LEU A 19 -2.33 -10.15 -9.07
C LEU A 19 -3.08 -11.27 -9.82
N ASN A 20 -3.14 -12.45 -9.22
CA ASN A 20 -3.97 -13.54 -9.72
C ASN A 20 -5.47 -13.32 -9.39
N ASN A 21 -6.34 -14.12 -10.00
CA ASN A 21 -7.80 -13.95 -9.85
C ASN A 21 -8.28 -14.03 -8.39
N LYS A 22 -7.72 -14.95 -7.59
CA LYS A 22 -8.12 -15.09 -6.18
C LYS A 22 -7.73 -13.85 -5.36
N GLU A 23 -6.57 -13.29 -5.64
CA GLU A 23 -6.09 -12.07 -4.98
C GLU A 23 -6.98 -10.88 -5.32
N ARG A 24 -7.36 -10.74 -6.59
CA ARG A 24 -8.31 -9.70 -7.04
C ARG A 24 -9.66 -9.86 -6.34
N GLU A 25 -10.23 -11.06 -6.34
CA GLU A 25 -11.50 -11.33 -5.66
C GLU A 25 -11.42 -11.08 -4.14
N ALA A 26 -10.29 -11.37 -3.50
CA ALA A 26 -10.08 -11.08 -2.09
C ALA A 26 -10.03 -9.56 -1.81
N LEU A 27 -9.35 -8.79 -2.68
CA LEU A 27 -9.32 -7.34 -2.60
C LEU A 27 -10.70 -6.73 -2.83
N ASP A 28 -11.46 -7.23 -3.81
CA ASP A 28 -12.82 -6.76 -4.08
C ASP A 28 -13.72 -6.95 -2.85
N ARG A 29 -13.71 -8.13 -2.23
CA ARG A 29 -14.47 -8.40 -0.98
C ARG A 29 -14.05 -7.52 0.19
N ALA A 30 -12.74 -7.30 0.35
CA ALA A 30 -12.20 -6.45 1.39
C ALA A 30 -12.58 -4.97 1.17
N ALA A 31 -12.60 -4.51 -0.09
CA ALA A 31 -13.06 -3.17 -0.46
C ALA A 31 -14.54 -2.97 -0.15
N GLU A 32 -15.38 -3.93 -0.52
CA GLU A 32 -16.83 -3.92 -0.22
C GLU A 32 -17.11 -3.80 1.28
N SER A 33 -16.24 -4.42 2.10
CA SER A 33 -16.32 -4.41 3.56
C SER A 33 -15.66 -3.18 4.20
N GLY A 34 -15.04 -2.30 3.41
CA GLY A 34 -14.33 -1.11 3.91
C GLY A 34 -13.04 -1.44 4.67
N GLU A 35 -12.44 -2.60 4.41
CA GLU A 35 -11.29 -3.11 5.18
C GLU A 35 -9.94 -2.71 4.60
N LEU A 36 -9.90 -2.01 3.47
CA LEU A 36 -8.65 -1.63 2.80
C LEU A 36 -8.15 -0.26 3.25
N SER A 37 -6.85 -0.12 3.36
CA SER A 37 -6.16 1.13 3.65
C SER A 37 -4.89 1.27 2.82
N ILE A 38 -4.47 2.50 2.59
CA ILE A 38 -3.16 2.84 2.01
C ILE A 38 -2.46 3.88 2.88
N SER A 39 -1.14 3.94 2.80
CA SER A 39 -0.37 5.02 3.43
C SER A 39 -0.36 6.26 2.55
N TRP A 40 -0.21 7.45 3.13
CA TRP A 40 0.12 8.67 2.38
C TRP A 40 1.37 8.49 1.51
N VAL A 41 2.29 7.62 1.92
CA VAL A 41 3.51 7.30 1.15
C VAL A 41 3.18 6.58 -0.15
N THR A 42 2.14 5.75 -0.16
CA THR A 42 1.65 5.10 -1.38
C THR A 42 1.18 6.13 -2.41
N VAL A 43 0.49 7.19 -1.96
CA VAL A 43 0.08 8.31 -2.83
C VAL A 43 1.29 9.06 -3.36
N TRP A 44 2.28 9.33 -2.51
CA TRP A 44 3.53 9.99 -2.90
C TRP A 44 4.33 9.16 -3.93
N GLU A 45 4.46 7.86 -3.70
CA GLU A 45 5.14 6.95 -4.64
C GLU A 45 4.39 6.87 -5.98
N THR A 46 3.06 6.84 -5.93
CA THR A 46 2.21 6.86 -7.14
C THR A 46 2.44 8.13 -7.96
N GLU A 47 2.52 9.31 -7.34
CA GLU A 47 2.87 10.57 -8.03
C GLU A 47 4.23 10.44 -8.73
N MET A 48 5.22 9.90 -8.02
CA MET A 48 6.55 9.75 -8.59
C MET A 48 6.58 8.81 -9.78
N LEU A 49 5.81 7.71 -9.73
CA LEU A 49 5.68 6.76 -10.83
C LEU A 49 5.04 7.41 -12.05
N GLU A 50 3.96 8.17 -11.87
CA GLU A 50 3.28 8.86 -12.96
C GLU A 50 4.17 9.97 -13.56
N ARG A 51 4.80 10.80 -12.72
CA ARG A 51 5.72 11.86 -13.17
C ARG A 51 6.91 11.31 -13.95
N LYS A 52 7.37 10.10 -13.62
CA LYS A 52 8.44 9.39 -14.35
C LYS A 52 7.92 8.68 -15.61
N GLY A 53 6.64 8.75 -15.93
CA GLY A 53 6.01 8.08 -17.07
C GLY A 53 5.99 6.56 -16.95
N ARG A 54 6.05 6.02 -15.73
CA ARG A 54 6.00 4.57 -15.47
C ARG A 54 4.58 4.03 -15.44
N ILE A 55 3.62 4.89 -15.09
CA ILE A 55 2.19 4.64 -15.13
C ILE A 55 1.51 5.86 -15.76
N GLU A 56 0.28 5.68 -16.24
CA GLU A 56 -0.58 6.76 -16.73
C GLU A 56 -1.91 6.69 -15.98
N LEU A 57 -2.29 7.76 -15.27
CA LEU A 57 -3.55 7.80 -14.52
C LEU A 57 -4.56 8.70 -15.23
N LYS A 58 -5.74 8.17 -15.54
CA LYS A 58 -6.82 8.90 -16.21
C LYS A 58 -7.97 9.14 -15.23
N PRO A 59 -8.56 10.35 -15.19
CA PRO A 59 -8.38 11.50 -16.09
C PRO A 59 -7.27 12.49 -15.64
N GLY A 60 -6.26 12.02 -14.91
CA GLY A 60 -5.16 12.79 -14.34
C GLY A 60 -5.01 12.50 -12.83
N PHE A 61 -3.78 12.65 -12.30
CA PHE A 61 -3.40 12.29 -10.93
C PHE A 61 -4.47 12.61 -9.88
N GLN A 62 -4.78 13.91 -9.71
CA GLN A 62 -5.61 14.39 -8.62
C GLN A 62 -7.01 13.74 -8.61
N LYS A 63 -7.68 13.73 -9.77
CA LYS A 63 -9.02 13.13 -9.92
C LYS A 63 -8.98 11.62 -9.73
N TRP A 64 -7.92 10.97 -10.19
CA TRP A 64 -7.75 9.54 -10.01
C TRP A 64 -7.57 9.19 -8.52
N ILE A 65 -6.71 9.92 -7.81
CA ILE A 65 -6.51 9.73 -6.36
C ILE A 65 -7.81 9.96 -5.59
N GLU A 66 -8.55 11.04 -5.87
CA GLU A 66 -9.86 11.31 -5.23
C GLU A 66 -10.86 10.16 -5.38
N ALA A 67 -10.86 9.46 -6.51
CA ALA A 67 -11.67 8.27 -6.71
C ALA A 67 -11.09 7.03 -5.99
N ALA A 68 -9.77 6.88 -6.02
CA ALA A 68 -9.06 5.72 -5.51
C ALA A 68 -8.97 5.66 -3.96
N VAL A 69 -9.19 6.78 -3.26
CA VAL A 69 -9.20 6.86 -1.78
C VAL A 69 -10.59 7.06 -1.19
N GLN A 70 -11.65 6.74 -1.94
CA GLN A 70 -12.99 6.76 -1.38
C GLN A 70 -13.15 5.67 -0.31
N PRO A 71 -14.01 5.86 0.71
CA PRO A 71 -14.18 4.90 1.81
C PRO A 71 -14.53 3.47 1.40
N ARG A 72 -15.12 3.27 0.20
CA ARG A 72 -15.46 1.95 -0.37
C ARG A 72 -14.35 1.33 -1.23
N ILE A 73 -13.24 2.03 -1.41
CA ILE A 73 -12.08 1.57 -2.19
C ILE A 73 -10.91 1.34 -1.25
N ALA A 74 -10.39 2.40 -0.64
CA ALA A 74 -9.34 2.32 0.35
C ALA A 74 -9.33 3.57 1.24
N THR A 75 -9.14 3.38 2.54
CA THR A 75 -8.97 4.49 3.48
C THR A 75 -7.53 5.01 3.42
N LEU A 76 -7.35 6.30 3.12
CA LEU A 76 -6.04 6.95 3.16
C LEU A 76 -5.63 7.24 4.61
N LEU A 77 -4.55 6.61 5.07
CA LEU A 77 -3.94 6.93 6.35
C LEU A 77 -3.10 8.21 6.21
N PRO A 78 -3.29 9.20 7.09
CA PRO A 78 -2.69 10.52 6.94
C PRO A 78 -1.17 10.53 7.16
N VAL A 79 -0.54 11.63 6.75
CA VAL A 79 0.85 11.93 7.10
C VAL A 79 0.96 12.13 8.60
N ASP A 80 1.83 11.36 9.25
CA ASP A 80 2.06 11.46 10.69
C ASP A 80 3.54 11.30 11.05
N THR A 81 4.02 12.19 11.92
CA THR A 81 5.35 12.10 12.54
C THR A 81 5.54 10.81 13.35
N GLU A 82 4.46 10.21 13.82
CA GLU A 82 4.49 8.91 14.48
C GLU A 82 4.91 7.79 13.53
N VAL A 83 4.52 7.84 12.24
CA VAL A 83 4.98 6.88 11.22
C VAL A 83 6.48 7.01 11.02
N VAL A 84 6.98 8.25 10.95
CA VAL A 84 8.42 8.51 10.83
C VAL A 84 9.18 7.94 12.03
N SER A 85 8.64 8.13 13.23
CA SER A 85 9.22 7.60 14.48
C SER A 85 9.13 6.08 14.58
N ALA A 86 8.05 5.47 14.07
CA ALA A 86 7.82 4.03 14.08
C ALA A 86 8.84 3.25 13.24
N GLN A 87 9.55 3.91 12.29
CA GLN A 87 10.69 3.29 11.59
C GLN A 87 11.79 2.80 12.55
N ARG A 88 11.90 3.35 13.75
CA ARG A 88 12.83 2.87 14.78
C ARG A 88 12.50 1.46 15.30
N LYS A 89 11.29 0.97 15.01
CA LYS A 89 10.85 -0.40 15.33
C LYS A 89 11.25 -1.41 14.24
N LEU A 90 11.70 -0.94 13.08
CA LEU A 90 12.21 -1.81 12.03
C LEU A 90 13.58 -2.38 12.47
N PRO A 91 13.86 -3.66 12.18
CA PRO A 91 15.18 -4.23 12.45
C PRO A 91 16.25 -3.55 11.58
N ASP A 92 17.49 -3.50 12.07
CA ASP A 92 18.63 -2.92 11.32
C ASP A 92 18.89 -3.65 9.99
N SER A 93 18.51 -4.93 9.92
CA SER A 93 18.56 -5.75 8.71
C SER A 93 17.45 -5.45 7.70
N PHE A 94 16.51 -4.55 8.01
CA PHE A 94 15.44 -4.18 7.09
C PHE A 94 15.99 -3.38 5.91
N HIS A 95 16.24 -4.10 4.82
CA HIS A 95 16.61 -3.53 3.54
C HIS A 95 15.35 -3.18 2.75
N GLY A 96 15.09 -1.88 2.61
CA GLY A 96 14.01 -1.32 1.81
C GLY A 96 14.35 0.12 1.48
N ASP A 97 13.79 0.63 0.38
CA ASP A 97 13.95 2.03 0.06
C ASP A 97 13.14 2.93 1.05
N PRO A 98 13.24 4.27 0.97
CA PRO A 98 12.50 5.13 1.88
C PRO A 98 10.98 4.90 1.89
N ALA A 99 10.37 4.51 0.77
CA ALA A 99 8.93 4.23 0.68
C ALA A 99 8.60 2.95 1.44
N ASP A 100 9.33 1.85 1.16
CA ASP A 100 9.14 0.55 1.81
C ASP A 100 9.18 0.67 3.34
N ARG A 101 10.18 1.42 3.84
CA ARG A 101 10.37 1.63 5.28
C ARG A 101 9.19 2.36 5.90
N LEU A 102 8.67 3.39 5.25
CA LEU A 102 7.54 4.15 5.77
C LEU A 102 6.23 3.37 5.66
N ILE A 103 6.03 2.57 4.60
CA ILE A 103 4.87 1.69 4.46
C ILE A 103 4.88 0.61 5.55
N ALA A 104 6.01 -0.06 5.76
CA ALA A 104 6.17 -1.03 6.84
C ALA A 104 5.98 -0.38 8.23
N ALA A 105 6.55 0.81 8.45
CA ALA A 105 6.33 1.57 9.68
C ALA A 105 4.85 1.96 9.88
N THR A 106 4.14 2.32 8.81
CA THR A 106 2.70 2.58 8.83
C THR A 106 1.93 1.34 9.28
N SER A 107 2.26 0.15 8.74
CA SER A 107 1.68 -1.13 9.15
C SER A 107 1.93 -1.44 10.64
N ILE A 108 3.15 -1.19 11.13
CA ILE A 108 3.50 -1.40 12.54
C ILE A 108 2.71 -0.47 13.45
N LEU A 109 2.58 0.81 13.08
CA LEU A 109 1.89 1.82 13.88
C LEU A 109 0.38 1.57 13.93
N SER A 110 -0.25 1.33 12.77
CA SER A 110 -1.69 1.08 12.68
C SER A 110 -2.10 -0.31 13.14
N GLN A 111 -1.13 -1.22 13.29
CA GLN A 111 -1.32 -2.65 13.54
C GLN A 111 -2.09 -3.36 12.41
N TYR A 112 -2.18 -2.76 11.23
CA TYR A 112 -2.82 -3.36 10.07
C TYR A 112 -1.82 -4.26 9.36
N PRO A 113 -2.14 -5.54 9.11
CA PRO A 113 -1.28 -6.41 8.31
C PRO A 113 -1.01 -5.81 6.94
N LEU A 114 0.24 -5.85 6.50
CA LEU A 114 0.67 -5.39 5.18
C LEU A 114 0.40 -6.47 4.13
N VAL A 115 -0.30 -6.09 3.07
CA VAL A 115 -0.49 -6.90 1.88
C VAL A 115 0.55 -6.45 0.86
N THR A 116 1.52 -7.32 0.58
CA THR A 116 2.61 -7.05 -0.35
C THR A 116 3.07 -8.32 -1.04
N HIS A 117 3.66 -8.14 -2.23
CA HIS A 117 4.40 -9.18 -2.97
C HIS A 117 5.92 -8.95 -2.86
N ASP A 118 6.38 -7.89 -2.18
CA ASP A 118 7.80 -7.67 -1.96
C ASP A 118 8.34 -8.75 -1.02
N ARG A 119 9.20 -9.60 -1.58
CA ARG A 119 9.76 -10.74 -0.87
C ARG A 119 10.65 -10.31 0.30
N ARG A 120 11.39 -9.20 0.18
CA ARG A 120 12.29 -8.71 1.23
C ARG A 120 11.50 -8.24 2.43
N ILE A 121 10.41 -7.50 2.21
CA ILE A 121 9.52 -7.08 3.29
C ILE A 121 8.90 -8.30 3.97
N ARG A 122 8.40 -9.26 3.19
CA ARG A 122 7.78 -10.50 3.71
C ARG A 122 8.73 -11.35 4.55
N GLU A 123 9.98 -11.49 4.12
CA GLU A 123 11.00 -12.27 4.82
C GLU A 123 11.64 -11.50 6.00
N SER A 124 11.48 -10.18 6.07
CA SER A 124 12.12 -9.36 7.11
C SER A 124 11.60 -9.60 8.53
N GLY A 125 10.37 -10.10 8.67
CA GLY A 125 9.67 -10.22 9.94
C GLY A 125 9.36 -8.88 10.64
N ALA A 126 9.52 -7.74 9.94
CA ALA A 126 9.40 -6.42 10.54
C ALA A 126 7.95 -6.00 10.86
N CYS A 127 6.98 -6.48 10.08
CA CYS A 127 5.56 -6.22 10.28
C CYS A 127 4.74 -7.48 9.99
N LYS A 128 3.47 -7.50 10.44
CA LYS A 128 2.54 -8.58 10.10
C LYS A 128 2.26 -8.53 8.60
N ILE A 129 2.30 -9.69 7.95
CA ILE A 129 1.94 -9.84 6.54
C ILE A 129 0.56 -10.51 6.44
N ALA A 130 -0.29 -10.01 5.54
CA ALA A 130 -1.52 -10.67 5.15
C ALA A 130 -1.38 -11.28 3.75
N GLU A 131 -1.84 -12.53 3.62
CA GLU A 131 -1.97 -13.19 2.33
C GLU A 131 -3.38 -13.00 1.78
N LEU A 132 -3.48 -12.76 0.48
CA LEU A 132 -4.75 -12.75 -0.23
C LEU A 132 -4.99 -14.18 -0.75
N SER A 133 -5.91 -14.92 -0.13
CA SER A 133 -6.21 -16.33 -0.45
C SER A 133 -7.67 -16.56 -0.81
#